data_AF-A0A0E2BIX3-F1
#
_entry.id   AF-A0A0E2BIX3-F1
#
_cell.length_a   1.000
_cell.length_b   1.000
_cell.length_c   1.000
_cell.angle_alpha   90.00
_cell.angle_beta   90.00
_cell.angle_gamma   90.00
#
_symmetry.space_group_name_H-M   'P 1'
#
loop_
_entity.id
_entity.type
_entity.pdbx_description
1 polymer ?
#
loop_
_entity_poly.entity_id
_entity_poly.type
_entity_poly.pdbx_seq_one_letter_code
_entity_poly.pdbx_strand_id
1 'polypeptide(L)'
;MGAARDLLKVERIESVPSGTYVTFLGTYPNRKGIKVVKHSFQEKKNGIEKAESKSILLEFTGTTLSKVVTEIKAETMDGSDTTVIRLTDETPLDQNVDDIVLQADQNGKEVRYPIQLLSDDKDRSDFKQEFYLKLLEDFLIQLLRLQEMQNQESAKNKKKLLQTFKDSL
;
A
#
# COMPACT_ATOMS: atom_id res chain seq x y z
N MET A 1 -4.10 9.62 6.04
CA MET A 1 -3.37 8.51 6.74
C MET A 1 -4.13 7.91 7.95
N GLY A 2 -5.10 8.60 8.57
CA GLY A 2 -5.85 8.04 9.72
C GLY A 2 -6.56 6.70 9.44
N ALA A 3 -7.08 6.51 8.22
CA ALA A 3 -7.69 5.26 7.77
C ALA A 3 -6.80 4.02 7.96
N ALA A 4 -5.52 4.13 7.57
CA ALA A 4 -4.55 3.04 7.74
C ALA A 4 -4.36 2.68 9.22
N ARG A 5 -4.39 3.68 10.11
CA ARG A 5 -4.23 3.47 11.55
C ARG A 5 -5.44 2.83 12.18
N ASP A 6 -6.65 3.18 11.73
CA ASP A 6 -7.86 2.52 12.19
C ASP A 6 -7.90 1.05 11.75
N LEU A 7 -7.39 0.75 10.54
CA LEU A 7 -7.23 -0.63 10.07
C LEU A 7 -6.27 -1.46 10.96
N LEU A 8 -5.27 -0.85 11.61
CA LEU A 8 -4.40 -1.57 12.56
C LEU A 8 -5.15 -2.06 13.80
N LYS A 9 -6.24 -1.39 14.18
CA LYS A 9 -7.05 -1.70 15.37
C LYS A 9 -8.05 -2.83 15.12
N VAL A 10 -8.28 -3.20 13.87
CA VAL A 10 -9.21 -4.28 13.52
C VAL A 10 -8.50 -5.61 13.74
N GLU A 11 -9.07 -6.50 14.55
CA GLU A 11 -8.45 -7.81 14.82
C GLU A 11 -8.22 -8.62 13.53
N ARG A 12 -9.21 -8.61 12.62
CA ARG A 12 -9.17 -9.29 11.33
C ARG A 12 -9.76 -8.44 10.21
N ILE A 13 -9.12 -8.46 9.04
CA ILE A 13 -9.73 -7.92 7.82
C ILE A 13 -10.73 -8.95 7.28
N GLU A 14 -12.01 -8.62 7.34
CA GLU A 14 -13.12 -9.51 6.96
C GLU A 14 -13.37 -9.53 5.45
N SER A 15 -13.11 -8.40 4.79
CA SER A 15 -13.36 -8.26 3.36
C SER A 15 -12.35 -7.33 2.70
N VAL A 16 -12.00 -7.60 1.44
CA VAL A 16 -11.07 -6.80 0.64
C VAL A 16 -11.58 -6.67 -0.79
N PRO A 17 -11.21 -5.61 -1.53
CA PRO A 17 -11.46 -5.55 -2.96
C PRO A 17 -10.82 -6.71 -3.71
N SER A 18 -11.37 -7.07 -4.88
CA SER A 18 -10.79 -8.11 -5.72
C SER A 18 -9.34 -7.81 -6.09
N GLY A 19 -8.49 -8.84 -6.08
CA GLY A 19 -7.07 -8.72 -6.35
C GLY A 19 -6.28 -7.94 -5.29
N THR A 20 -6.86 -7.64 -4.13
CA THR A 20 -6.19 -6.93 -3.04
C THR A 20 -5.83 -7.87 -1.90
N TYR A 21 -4.60 -7.76 -1.40
CA TYR A 21 -4.10 -8.48 -0.24
C TYR A 21 -3.62 -7.48 0.80
N VAL A 22 -3.93 -7.76 2.07
CA VAL A 22 -3.52 -6.92 3.20
C VAL A 22 -2.68 -7.77 4.14
N THR A 23 -1.52 -7.24 4.51
CA THR A 23 -0.62 -7.83 5.51
C THR A 23 -0.29 -6.77 6.55
N PHE A 24 0.01 -7.21 7.77
CA PHE A 24 0.36 -6.31 8.86
C PHE A 24 1.80 -6.53 9.27
N LEU A 25 2.47 -5.44 9.63
CA LEU A 25 3.75 -5.49 10.31
C LEU A 25 3.49 -5.60 11.82
N GLY A 26 3.88 -6.73 12.40
CA GLY A 26 3.59 -7.07 13.80
C GLY A 26 2.26 -7.83 13.98
N THR A 27 1.95 -8.16 15.24
CA THR A 27 0.78 -8.95 15.62
C THR A 27 -0.26 -8.10 16.33
N TYR A 28 -1.55 -8.45 16.21
CA TYR A 28 -2.60 -7.75 16.96
C TYR A 28 -2.40 -7.97 18.47
N PRO A 29 -2.61 -6.95 19.33
CA PRO A 29 -2.98 -5.55 19.02
C PRO A 29 -1.80 -4.61 18.72
N ASN A 30 -0.56 -5.11 18.81
CA ASN A 30 0.69 -4.34 18.70
C ASN A 30 1.23 -4.24 17.26
N ARG A 31 0.35 -3.98 16.28
CA ARG A 31 0.76 -3.80 14.88
C ARG A 31 1.40 -2.43 14.70
N LYS A 32 2.52 -2.41 13.99
CA LYS A 32 3.31 -1.22 13.68
C LYS A 32 3.13 -0.75 12.25
N GLY A 33 2.49 -1.53 11.39
CA GLY A 33 2.29 -1.13 10.00
C GLY A 33 1.30 -2.00 9.25
N ILE A 34 0.95 -1.54 8.07
CA ILE A 34 0.03 -2.21 7.15
C ILE A 34 0.62 -2.13 5.75
N LYS A 35 0.68 -3.27 5.07
CA LYS A 35 1.01 -3.38 3.65
C LYS A 35 -0.22 -3.81 2.86
N VAL A 36 -0.61 -2.99 1.90
CA VAL A 36 -1.68 -3.27 0.95
C VAL A 36 -1.06 -3.54 -0.41
N VAL A 37 -1.43 -4.66 -1.02
CA VAL A 37 -0.97 -5.08 -2.34
C VAL A 37 -2.18 -5.22 -3.25
N LYS A 38 -2.11 -4.69 -4.46
CA LYS A 38 -3.12 -4.85 -5.50
C LYS A 38 -2.47 -5.51 -6.71
N HIS A 39 -3.03 -6.63 -7.15
CA HIS A 39 -2.63 -7.32 -8.37
C HIS A 39 -3.54 -6.95 -9.53
N SER A 40 -2.96 -6.91 -10.71
CA SER A 40 -3.63 -6.83 -11.99
C SER A 40 -2.96 -7.77 -12.98
N PHE A 41 -3.77 -8.38 -13.84
CA PHE A 41 -3.29 -9.28 -14.88
C PHE A 41 -3.71 -8.71 -16.24
N GLN A 42 -2.79 -8.78 -17.19
CA GLN A 42 -3.08 -8.56 -18.59
C GLN A 42 -3.23 -9.93 -19.25
N GLU A 43 -4.36 -10.17 -19.89
CA GLU A 43 -4.69 -11.44 -20.52
C GLU A 43 -4.54 -11.37 -22.05
N LYS A 44 -4.14 -12.50 -22.65
CA LYS A 44 -4.19 -12.79 -24.08
C LYS A 44 -5.14 -13.97 -24.32
N LYS A 45 -5.45 -14.25 -25.60
CA LYS A 45 -6.36 -15.35 -26.01
C LYS A 45 -6.09 -16.70 -25.33
N ASN A 46 -4.84 -16.98 -24.92
CA ASN A 46 -4.42 -18.27 -24.36
C ASN A 46 -3.90 -18.17 -22.91
N GLY A 47 -4.19 -17.10 -22.15
CA GLY A 47 -3.81 -17.00 -20.73
C GLY A 47 -3.25 -15.63 -20.34
N ILE A 48 -2.61 -15.58 -19.18
CA ILE A 48 -2.00 -14.35 -18.64
C ILE A 48 -0.75 -14.02 -19.46
N GLU A 49 -0.64 -12.80 -19.96
CA GLU A 49 0.55 -12.29 -20.62
C GLU A 49 1.51 -11.64 -19.61
N LYS A 50 0.96 -10.82 -18.73
CA LYS A 50 1.72 -10.01 -17.78
C LYS A 50 0.98 -9.90 -16.47
N ALA A 51 1.71 -9.99 -15.37
CA ALA A 51 1.21 -9.70 -14.03
C ALA A 51 1.87 -8.43 -13.52
N GLU A 52 1.08 -7.58 -12.88
CA GLU A 52 1.57 -6.40 -12.17
C GLU A 52 1.02 -6.40 -10.74
N SER A 53 1.87 -6.04 -9.78
CA SER A 53 1.46 -5.79 -8.41
C SER A 53 1.95 -4.41 -7.98
N LYS A 54 1.02 -3.59 -7.47
CA LYS A 54 1.35 -2.33 -6.80
C LYS A 54 1.11 -2.49 -5.31
N SER A 55 2.03 -2.01 -4.48
CA SER A 55 1.87 -2.06 -3.04
C SER A 55 2.34 -0.80 -2.33
N ILE A 56 1.73 -0.55 -1.18
CA ILE A 56 2.17 0.45 -0.22
C ILE A 56 2.30 -0.22 1.15
N LEU A 57 3.39 0.04 1.84
CA LEU A 57 3.61 -0.25 3.25
C LEU A 57 3.67 1.08 3.99
N LEU A 58 2.83 1.20 5.00
CA LEU A 58 2.82 2.32 5.94
C LEU A 58 3.26 1.80 7.30
N GLU A 59 4.36 2.30 7.83
CA GLU A 59 4.82 2.01 9.19
C GLU A 59 4.63 3.22 10.10
N PHE A 60 4.34 2.92 11.37
CA PHE A 60 4.01 3.90 12.39
C PHE A 60 4.88 3.70 13.62
N THR A 61 5.44 4.79 14.13
CA THR A 61 6.04 4.88 15.46
C THR A 61 5.01 5.49 16.40
N GLY A 62 4.39 4.65 17.22
CA GLY A 62 3.28 5.04 18.08
C GLY A 62 2.11 5.56 17.23
N THR A 63 1.89 6.88 17.27
CA THR A 63 0.82 7.54 16.50
C THR A 63 1.21 8.13 15.16
N THR A 64 2.50 8.20 14.90
CA THR A 64 3.07 9.00 13.84
C THR A 64 3.51 8.08 12.72
N LEU A 65 3.18 8.43 11.47
CA LEU A 65 3.70 7.73 10.31
C LEU A 65 5.22 7.94 10.27
N SER A 66 5.97 6.85 10.25
CA SER A 66 7.44 6.89 10.34
C SER A 66 8.13 6.32 9.11
N LYS A 67 7.42 5.65 8.21
CA LYS A 67 7.99 5.15 6.96
C LYS A 67 6.91 4.90 5.93
N VAL A 68 7.21 5.21 4.68
CA VAL A 68 6.42 4.79 3.53
C VAL A 68 7.30 4.01 2.56
N VAL A 69 6.86 2.82 2.17
CA VAL A 69 7.46 2.08 1.07
C VAL A 69 6.40 1.82 0.02
N THR A 70 6.63 2.29 -1.20
CA THR A 70 5.81 1.90 -2.35
C THR A 70 6.61 0.97 -3.25
N GLU A 71 5.94 0.00 -3.84
CA GLU A 71 6.59 -0.98 -4.72
C GLU A 71 5.65 -1.33 -5.87
N ILE A 72 6.18 -1.26 -7.08
CA ILE A 72 5.56 -1.72 -8.32
C ILE A 72 6.40 -2.89 -8.82
N LYS A 73 5.77 -4.03 -9.02
CA LYS A 73 6.39 -5.20 -9.66
C LYS A 73 5.62 -5.54 -10.91
N ALA A 74 6.33 -5.77 -12.00
CA ALA A 74 5.78 -6.24 -13.25
C ALA A 74 6.59 -7.42 -13.74
N GLU A 75 5.91 -8.46 -14.20
CA GLU A 75 6.53 -9.70 -14.67
C GLU A 75 5.73 -10.26 -15.85
N THR A 76 6.44 -10.67 -16.90
CA THR A 76 5.85 -11.46 -18.00
C THR A 76 5.63 -12.89 -17.54
N MET A 77 4.59 -13.57 -18.06
CA MET A 77 4.26 -14.93 -17.63
C MET A 77 5.42 -15.93 -17.79
N ASP A 78 6.28 -15.73 -18.79
CA ASP A 78 7.45 -16.57 -19.04
C ASP A 78 8.68 -16.22 -18.18
N GLY A 79 8.56 -15.22 -17.31
CA GLY A 79 9.64 -14.74 -16.44
C GLY A 79 10.79 -14.06 -17.19
N SER A 80 10.65 -13.81 -18.49
CA SER A 80 11.70 -13.23 -19.33
C SER A 80 11.94 -11.75 -19.05
N ASP A 81 10.92 -11.03 -18.60
CA ASP A 81 11.02 -9.63 -18.20
C ASP A 81 10.37 -9.41 -16.83
N THR A 82 11.22 -9.05 -15.87
CA THR A 82 10.87 -8.71 -14.50
C THR A 82 11.36 -7.31 -14.21
N THR A 83 10.48 -6.47 -13.68
CA THR A 83 10.79 -5.11 -13.25
C THR A 83 10.24 -4.89 -11.86
N VAL A 84 11.08 -4.37 -10.96
CA VAL A 84 10.70 -3.95 -9.61
C VAL A 84 11.13 -2.51 -9.43
N ILE A 85 10.18 -1.62 -9.16
CA ILE A 85 10.45 -0.23 -8.78
C ILE A 85 9.96 -0.04 -7.35
N ARG A 86 10.84 0.36 -6.45
CA ARG A 86 10.55 0.61 -5.05
C ARG A 86 10.95 2.03 -4.68
N LEU A 87 10.05 2.78 -4.04
CA LEU A 87 10.39 4.02 -3.36
C LEU A 87 10.35 3.78 -1.86
N THR A 88 11.36 4.28 -1.17
CA THR A 88 11.41 4.28 0.30
C THR A 88 11.57 5.71 0.78
N ASP A 89 10.66 6.14 1.64
CA ASP A 89 10.66 7.42 2.35
C ASP A 89 10.70 7.11 3.85
N GLU A 90 11.80 7.46 4.50
CA GLU A 90 12.03 7.18 5.93
C GLU A 90 11.55 8.34 6.82
N THR A 91 11.26 9.51 6.25
CA THR A 91 10.78 10.68 6.99
C THR A 91 9.61 11.37 6.28
N PRO A 92 8.48 10.66 6.05
CA PRO A 92 7.38 11.13 5.18
C PRO A 92 6.61 12.35 5.70
N LEU A 93 6.90 12.79 6.92
CA LEU A 93 6.31 13.97 7.55
C LEU A 93 7.30 15.14 7.69
N ASP A 94 8.59 14.94 7.40
CA ASP A 94 9.61 15.98 7.44
C ASP A 94 9.84 16.55 6.03
N GLN A 95 9.26 17.72 5.77
CA GLN A 95 9.35 18.37 4.47
C GLN A 95 10.76 18.90 4.15
N ASN A 96 11.65 18.98 5.15
CA ASN A 96 13.01 19.49 4.99
C ASN A 96 14.02 18.39 4.70
N VAL A 97 13.58 17.13 4.70
CA VAL A 97 14.43 15.96 4.47
C VAL A 97 14.07 15.38 3.09
N ASP A 98 15.10 15.25 2.25
CA ASP A 98 15.00 14.67 0.92
C ASP A 98 15.48 13.22 0.91
N ASP A 99 15.07 12.39 1.88
CA ASP A 99 15.61 11.02 2.05
C ASP A 99 14.98 9.94 1.18
N ILE A 100 14.12 10.32 0.23
CA ILE A 100 13.46 9.36 -0.66
C ILE A 100 14.51 8.65 -1.51
N VAL A 101 14.45 7.31 -1.53
CA VAL A 101 15.30 6.50 -2.39
C VAL A 101 14.48 5.68 -3.36
N LEU A 102 14.76 5.83 -4.64
CA LEU A 102 14.25 4.99 -5.71
C LEU A 102 15.22 3.82 -5.92
N GLN A 103 14.70 2.61 -5.87
CA GLN A 103 15.39 1.38 -6.22
C GLN A 103 14.65 0.78 -7.42
N ALA A 104 15.37 0.56 -8.52
CA ALA A 104 14.86 -0.09 -9.71
C ALA A 104 15.67 -1.35 -9.96
N ASP A 105 15.01 -2.49 -10.11
CA ASP A 105 15.59 -3.74 -10.56
C ASP A 105 14.92 -4.12 -11.87
N GLN A 106 15.71 -4.36 -12.91
CA GLN A 106 15.22 -4.98 -14.14
C GLN A 106 16.04 -6.23 -14.44
N ASN A 107 15.39 -7.39 -14.42
CA ASN A 107 16.02 -8.69 -14.70
C ASN A 107 17.29 -8.95 -13.88
N GLY A 108 17.27 -8.58 -12.59
CA GLY A 108 18.36 -8.72 -11.64
C GLY A 108 19.42 -7.60 -11.71
N LYS A 109 19.23 -6.60 -12.58
CA LYS A 109 20.10 -5.42 -12.64
C LYS A 109 19.53 -4.33 -11.76
N GLU A 110 20.10 -4.20 -10.57
CA GLU A 110 19.67 -3.23 -9.58
C GLU A 110 20.37 -1.88 -9.75
N VAL A 111 19.58 -0.81 -9.69
CA VAL A 111 20.02 0.58 -9.63
C VAL A 111 19.34 1.22 -8.43
N ARG A 112 20.12 1.97 -7.64
CA ARG A 112 19.64 2.75 -6.52
C ARG A 112 19.92 4.22 -6.76
N TYR A 113 18.88 5.04 -6.69
CA TYR A 113 18.91 6.46 -6.98
C TYR A 113 18.25 7.24 -5.83
N PRO A 114 19.06 7.75 -4.87
CA PRO A 114 18.60 8.72 -3.90
C PRO A 114 18.17 10.01 -4.59
N ILE A 115 17.01 10.59 -4.23
CA ILE A 115 16.50 11.79 -4.92
C ILE A 115 17.40 13.01 -4.71
N GLN A 116 18.27 13.02 -3.69
CA GLN A 116 19.26 14.07 -3.48
C GLN A 116 20.26 14.19 -4.63
N LEU A 117 20.39 13.15 -5.46
CA LEU A 117 21.23 13.18 -6.66
C LEU A 117 20.57 13.91 -7.84
N LEU A 118 19.29 14.31 -7.75
CA LEU A 118 18.67 15.20 -8.73
C LEU A 118 19.36 16.56 -8.62
N SER A 119 19.78 17.11 -9.76
CA SER A 119 20.68 18.26 -9.85
C SER A 119 20.08 19.59 -9.39
N ASP A 120 18.76 19.77 -9.54
CA ASP A 120 18.04 21.02 -9.22
C ASP A 120 16.99 20.78 -8.12
N ASP A 121 16.79 21.78 -7.24
CA ASP A 121 15.66 21.86 -6.32
C ASP A 121 14.32 21.72 -7.04
N LYS A 122 14.23 22.28 -8.26
CA LYS A 122 13.05 22.15 -9.09
C LYS A 122 12.75 20.70 -9.45
N ASP A 123 13.74 19.94 -9.91
CA ASP A 123 13.56 18.53 -10.30
C ASP A 123 13.13 17.68 -9.09
N ARG A 124 13.69 17.95 -7.90
CA ARG A 124 13.27 17.31 -6.64
C ARG A 124 11.82 17.64 -6.30
N SER A 125 11.43 18.90 -6.42
CA SER A 125 10.06 19.36 -6.19
C SER A 125 9.09 18.72 -7.18
N ASP A 126 9.43 18.70 -8.47
CA ASP A 126 8.60 18.12 -9.52
C ASP A 126 8.43 16.60 -9.29
N PHE A 127 9.49 15.88 -8.92
CA PHE A 127 9.39 14.47 -8.54
C PHE A 127 8.43 14.26 -7.35
N LYS A 128 8.56 15.08 -6.30
CA LYS A 128 7.69 14.98 -5.11
C LYS A 128 6.23 15.27 -5.48
N GLN A 129 5.95 16.33 -6.21
CA GLN A 129 4.59 16.79 -6.52
C GLN A 129 3.91 15.93 -7.59
N GLU A 130 4.60 15.70 -8.71
CA GLU A 130 3.98 15.11 -9.90
C GLU A 130 3.94 13.59 -9.86
N PHE A 131 4.84 12.96 -9.09
CA PHE A 131 4.94 11.51 -9.02
C PHE A 131 4.64 10.97 -7.63
N TYR A 132 5.39 11.40 -6.61
CA TYR A 132 5.28 10.80 -5.27
C TYR A 132 3.91 11.07 -4.63
N LEU A 133 3.43 12.31 -4.62
CA LEU A 133 2.13 12.65 -4.04
C LEU A 133 0.97 11.95 -4.75
N LYS A 134 0.95 11.93 -6.08
CA LYS A 134 -0.08 11.22 -6.85
C LYS A 134 -0.10 9.72 -6.53
N LEU A 135 1.07 9.11 -6.37
CA LEU A 135 1.16 7.71 -5.96
C LEU A 135 0.56 7.49 -4.56
N LEU A 136 0.81 8.38 -3.61
CA LEU A 136 0.21 8.31 -2.28
C LEU A 136 -1.31 8.52 -2.31
N GLU A 137 -1.81 9.42 -3.16
CA GLU A 137 -3.24 9.67 -3.34
C GLU A 137 -3.96 8.42 -3.87
N ASP A 138 -3.39 7.75 -4.87
CA ASP A 138 -3.92 6.49 -5.41
C ASP A 138 -4.07 5.42 -4.32
N PHE A 139 -3.07 5.31 -3.45
CA PHE A 139 -3.10 4.37 -2.33
C PHE A 139 -4.04 4.81 -1.21
N LEU A 140 -4.20 6.11 -0.97
CA LEU A 140 -5.15 6.64 0.00
C LEU A 140 -6.58 6.22 -0.35
N ILE A 141 -6.97 6.29 -1.62
CA ILE A 141 -8.29 5.84 -2.10
C ILE A 141 -8.50 4.36 -1.78
N GLN A 142 -7.48 3.52 -1.98
CA GLN A 142 -7.55 2.09 -1.67
C GLN A 142 -7.72 1.83 -0.16
N LEU A 143 -6.98 2.55 0.68
CA LEU A 143 -7.08 2.45 2.13
C LEU A 143 -8.45 2.88 2.66
N LEU A 144 -9.01 3.96 2.11
CA LEU A 144 -10.35 4.44 2.46
C LEU A 144 -11.41 3.39 2.10
N ARG A 145 -11.32 2.79 0.91
CA ARG A 145 -12.23 1.73 0.49
C ARG A 145 -12.14 0.49 1.40
N LEU A 146 -10.92 0.09 1.79
CA LEU A 146 -10.72 -1.00 2.73
C LEU A 146 -11.36 -0.72 4.09
N GLN A 147 -11.18 0.50 4.62
CA GLN A 147 -11.78 0.92 5.88
C GLN A 147 -13.32 0.92 5.80
N GLU A 148 -13.88 1.43 4.71
CA GLU A 148 -15.33 1.42 4.48
C GLU A 148 -15.89 -0.01 4.50
N MET A 149 -15.25 -0.93 3.79
CA MET A 149 -15.66 -2.35 3.77
C MET A 149 -15.62 -2.98 5.17
N GLN A 150 -14.61 -2.66 5.99
CA GLN A 150 -14.56 -3.16 7.38
C GLN A 150 -15.69 -2.58 8.23
N ASN A 151 -15.99 -1.29 8.07
CA ASN A 151 -17.07 -0.63 8.80
C ASN A 151 -18.43 -1.21 8.45
N GLN A 152 -18.67 -1.51 7.17
CA GLN A 152 -19.91 -2.14 6.70
C GLN A 152 -20.08 -3.54 7.28
N GLU A 153 -19.04 -4.38 7.29
CA GLU A 153 -19.10 -5.72 7.88
C GLU A 153 -19.31 -5.67 9.40
N SER A 154 -18.62 -4.77 10.10
CA SER A 154 -18.84 -4.57 11.55
C SER A 154 -20.31 -4.18 11.85
N ALA A 155 -20.89 -3.29 11.04
CA ALA A 155 -22.29 -2.90 11.19
C ALA A 155 -23.28 -4.04 10.91
N LYS A 156 -23.03 -4.87 9.89
CA LYS A 156 -23.84 -6.06 9.59
C LYS A 156 -23.80 -7.06 10.75
N ASN A 157 -22.62 -7.33 11.30
CA ASN A 157 -22.46 -8.26 12.42
C ASN A 157 -23.16 -7.77 13.68
N LYS A 158 -23.06 -6.47 14.00
CA LYS A 158 -23.82 -5.86 15.10
C LYS A 158 -25.33 -6.00 14.93
N LYS A 159 -25.85 -5.77 13.71
CA LYS A 159 -27.30 -5.94 13.43
C LYS A 159 -27.76 -7.40 13.60
N LYS A 160 -27.01 -8.37 13.07
CA LYS A 160 -27.32 -9.81 13.24
C LYS A 160 -27.32 -10.22 14.71
N LEU A 161 -26.35 -9.76 15.48
CA LEU A 161 -26.26 -10.04 16.91
C LEU A 161 -27.47 -9.50 17.66
N LEU A 162 -27.85 -8.23 17.42
CA LEU A 162 -29.05 -7.63 18.02
C LEU A 162 -30.34 -8.37 17.65
N GLN A 163 -30.45 -8.85 16.41
CA GLN A 163 -31.60 -9.65 15.99
C GLN A 163 -31.65 -10.99 16.73
N THR A 164 -30.51 -11.68 16.85
CA THR A 164 -30.40 -12.95 17.60
C THR A 164 -30.83 -12.78 19.05
N PHE A 165 -30.45 -11.66 19.69
CA PHE A 165 -30.89 -11.34 21.04
C PHE A 165 -32.40 -11.10 21.13
N LYS A 166 -33.00 -10.43 20.16
CA LYS A 166 -34.46 -10.22 20.11
C LYS A 166 -35.23 -11.52 19.89
N ASP A 167 -34.70 -12.42 19.07
CA ASP A 167 -35.35 -13.70 18.75
C ASP A 167 -35.22 -14.73 19.88
N SER A 168 -34.32 -14.50 20.85
CA SER A 168 -34.09 -15.36 22.01
C SER A 168 -34.86 -14.92 23.27
N LEU A 169 -35.63 -13.83 23.19
CA LEU A 169 -36.50 -13.27 24.24
C LEU A 169 -37.96 -13.62 23.97
#